data_AF-A0A2U3TLB5-F1
#
_entry.id   AF-A0A2U3TLB5-F1
#
_cell.length_a   1.000
_cell.length_b   1.000
_cell.length_c   1.000
_cell.angle_alpha   90.00
_cell.angle_beta   90.00
_cell.angle_gamma   90.00
#
_symmetry.space_group_name_H-M   'P 1'
#
loop_
_entity.id
_entity.type
_entity.pdbx_description
1 polymer ?
#
loop_
_entity_poly.entity_id
_entity_poly.type
_entity_poly.pdbx_seq_one_letter_code
_entity_poly.pdbx_strand_id
1 'polypeptide(L)'
;MDTPYNGTERRKYHHVRAIFDDAYQLISPFFAKENRWGNATLDHLAYRVLRENYPELSFEEVHVLVVAAKRVFTELQTERS
;
A
#
# COMPACT_ATOMS: atom_id res chain seq x y z
N MET A 1 -30.67 31.42 -3.06
CA MET A 1 -29.20 31.41 -3.08
C MET A 1 -28.77 29.97 -2.85
N ASP A 2 -28.44 29.28 -3.93
CA ASP A 2 -27.96 27.89 -3.93
C ASP A 2 -26.48 27.91 -3.52
N THR A 3 -26.16 27.35 -2.35
CA THR A 3 -24.77 27.14 -1.94
C THR A 3 -24.28 25.86 -2.61
N PRO A 4 -23.34 25.92 -3.59
CA PRO A 4 -22.80 24.71 -4.17
C PRO A 4 -22.00 23.97 -3.10
N TYR A 5 -22.36 22.71 -2.90
CA TYR A 5 -21.73 21.74 -2.01
C TYR A 5 -20.20 21.81 -2.12
N ASN A 6 -19.54 22.23 -1.05
CA ASN A 6 -18.10 22.06 -0.86
C ASN A 6 -17.80 20.56 -0.66
N GLY A 7 -17.83 19.77 -1.74
CA GLY A 7 -17.44 18.36 -1.79
C GLY A 7 -15.92 18.13 -1.61
N THR A 8 -15.22 19.08 -0.99
CA THR A 8 -13.76 19.20 -0.98
C THR A 8 -13.12 18.52 0.25
N GLU A 9 -13.92 18.07 1.22
CA GLU A 9 -13.39 17.49 2.48
C GLU A 9 -13.23 15.96 2.48
N ARG A 10 -13.54 15.26 1.39
CA ARG A 10 -13.36 13.79 1.30
C ARG A 10 -12.04 13.37 0.61
N ARG A 11 -11.19 14.34 0.28
CA ARG A 11 -10.08 14.21 -0.67
C ARG A 11 -8.68 14.34 -0.04
N LYS A 12 -8.53 14.09 1.27
CA LYS A 12 -7.23 14.24 1.97
C LYS A 12 -6.18 13.18 1.61
N TYR A 13 -6.59 12.03 1.06
CA TYR A 13 -5.68 10.91 0.79
C TYR A 13 -5.49 10.60 -0.70
N HIS A 14 -5.67 11.60 -1.59
CA HIS A 14 -5.41 11.38 -3.03
C HIS A 14 -3.96 11.00 -3.30
N HIS A 15 -3.02 11.62 -2.58
CA HIS A 15 -1.59 11.30 -2.73
C HIS A 15 -1.35 9.83 -2.38
N VAL A 16 -1.85 9.38 -1.23
CA VAL A 16 -1.61 8.00 -0.75
C VAL A 16 -2.23 6.99 -1.69
N ARG A 17 -3.42 7.27 -2.24
CA ARG A 17 -4.07 6.39 -3.23
C ARG A 17 -3.36 6.38 -4.58
N ALA A 18 -2.79 7.51 -5.02
CA ALA A 18 -2.03 7.57 -6.25
C ALA A 18 -0.71 6.81 -6.14
N ILE A 19 -0.04 6.93 -4.99
CA ILE A 19 1.18 6.19 -4.67
C ILE A 19 0.87 4.72 -4.40
N PHE A 20 -0.29 4.39 -3.85
CA PHE A 20 -0.64 3.03 -3.46
C PHE A 20 -0.57 2.05 -4.63
N ASP A 21 -1.01 2.43 -5.82
CA ASP A 21 -0.98 1.54 -6.99
C ASP A 21 0.46 1.17 -7.37
N ASP A 22 1.33 2.18 -7.48
CA ASP A 22 2.76 2.01 -7.77
C ASP A 22 3.49 1.25 -6.64
N ALA A 23 3.29 1.70 -5.40
CA ALA A 23 3.78 1.04 -4.19
C ALA A 23 3.36 -0.43 -4.15
N TYR A 24 2.09 -0.73 -4.42
CA TYR A 24 1.54 -2.08 -4.46
C TYR A 24 2.24 -2.92 -5.52
N GLN A 25 2.46 -2.41 -6.73
CA GLN A 25 3.21 -3.15 -7.75
C GLN A 25 4.64 -3.46 -7.30
N LEU A 26 5.31 -2.52 -6.62
CA LEU A 26 6.66 -2.72 -6.08
C LEU A 26 6.70 -3.77 -4.98
N ILE A 27 5.73 -3.76 -4.06
CA ILE A 27 5.77 -4.63 -2.87
C ILE A 27 4.95 -5.92 -2.95
N SER A 28 3.99 -6.00 -3.87
CA SER A 28 3.19 -7.20 -4.15
C SER A 28 4.03 -8.48 -4.35
N PRO A 29 5.17 -8.48 -5.07
CA PRO A 29 5.98 -9.69 -5.21
C PRO A 29 6.58 -10.17 -3.88
N PHE A 30 6.76 -9.31 -2.87
CA PHE A 30 7.27 -9.74 -1.55
C PHE A 30 6.21 -10.46 -0.71
N PHE A 31 4.92 -10.27 -1.01
CA PHE A 31 3.83 -10.96 -0.31
C PHE A 31 3.49 -12.32 -0.92
N ALA A 32 3.93 -12.59 -2.16
CA ALA A 32 3.71 -13.86 -2.82
C ALA A 32 4.29 -15.01 -1.98
N LYS A 33 3.49 -16.08 -1.79
CA LYS A 33 3.92 -17.27 -1.05
C LYS A 33 5.17 -17.90 -1.66
N GLU A 34 5.30 -17.80 -2.98
CA GLU A 34 6.47 -18.26 -3.75
C GLU A 34 7.75 -17.50 -3.41
N ASN A 35 7.62 -16.24 -2.98
CA ASN A 35 8.76 -15.38 -2.66
C ASN A 35 9.09 -15.37 -1.16
N ARG A 36 8.49 -16.26 -0.35
CA ARG A 36 8.88 -16.41 1.05
C ARG A 36 10.29 -16.98 1.12
N TRP A 37 11.22 -16.23 1.68
CA TRP A 37 12.56 -16.74 1.99
C TRP A 37 12.48 -17.65 3.23
N GLY A 38 12.02 -18.89 3.02
CA GLY A 38 11.81 -19.86 4.09
C GLY A 38 10.71 -19.42 5.08
N ASN A 39 11.04 -19.36 6.36
CA ASN A 39 10.10 -19.04 7.46
C ASN A 39 10.06 -17.55 7.84
N ALA A 40 10.81 -16.70 7.13
CA ALA A 40 10.90 -15.26 7.39
C ALA A 40 9.98 -14.48 6.45
N THR A 41 9.11 -13.66 7.02
CA THR A 41 8.28 -12.72 6.26
C THR A 41 9.17 -11.60 5.71
N LEU A 42 9.16 -11.40 4.40
CA LEU A 42 9.87 -10.29 3.74
C LEU A 42 9.18 -8.93 3.94
N ASP A 43 8.35 -8.79 4.98
CA ASP A 43 7.69 -7.55 5.36
C ASP A 43 8.72 -6.41 5.47
N HIS A 44 9.88 -6.67 6.11
CA HIS A 44 10.95 -5.67 6.23
C HIS A 44 11.51 -5.17 4.88
N LEU A 45 11.52 -6.01 3.83
CA LEU A 45 11.92 -5.58 2.49
C LEU A 45 10.88 -4.67 1.88
N ALA A 46 9.59 -4.93 2.10
CA ALA A 46 8.51 -4.03 1.65
C ALA A 46 8.66 -2.64 2.29
N TYR A 47 8.92 -2.55 3.61
CA TYR A 47 9.21 -1.27 4.27
C TYR A 47 10.42 -0.57 3.68
N ARG A 48 11.49 -1.33 3.40
CA ARG A 48 12.73 -0.76 2.85
C ARG A 48 12.52 -0.21 1.45
N VAL A 49 11.90 -0.98 0.56
CA VAL A 49 11.62 -0.59 -0.82
C VAL A 49 10.73 0.65 -0.85
N LEU A 50 9.67 0.70 -0.04
CA LEU A 50 8.82 1.90 0.03
C LEU A 50 9.58 3.11 0.55
N ARG A 51 10.42 2.96 1.57
CA ARG A 51 11.20 4.07 2.10
C ARG A 51 12.30 4.55 1.15
N GLU A 52 12.85 3.65 0.33
CA GLU A 52 13.82 3.98 -0.71
C GLU A 52 13.18 4.70 -1.90
N ASN A 53 11.97 4.29 -2.33
CA ASN A 53 11.24 4.95 -3.42
C ASN A 53 10.54 6.24 -2.96
N TYR A 54 10.10 6.28 -1.71
CA TYR A 54 9.31 7.37 -1.14
C TYR A 54 9.91 7.85 0.18
N PRO A 55 11.08 8.51 0.14
CA PRO A 55 11.75 9.03 1.34
C PRO A 55 10.96 10.18 2.01
N GLU A 56 10.02 10.79 1.28
CA GLU A 56 9.09 11.82 1.77
C GLU A 56 7.96 11.26 2.64
N LEU A 57 7.68 9.95 2.57
CA LEU A 57 6.62 9.33 3.36
C LEU A 57 7.06 9.13 4.81
N SER A 58 6.13 9.43 5.71
CA SER A 58 6.30 9.12 7.13
C SER A 58 6.24 7.62 7.37
N PHE A 59 6.85 7.16 8.47
CA PHE A 59 6.80 5.75 8.86
C PHE A 59 5.36 5.21 8.96
N GLU A 60 4.44 6.05 9.43
CA GLU A 60 3.02 5.71 9.53
C GLU A 60 2.37 5.51 8.16
N GLU A 61 2.70 6.35 7.17
CA GLU A 61 2.21 6.21 5.79
C GLU A 61 2.76 4.94 5.12
N VAL A 62 4.06 4.68 5.28
CA VAL A 62 4.69 3.44 4.80
C VAL A 62 4.03 2.22 5.44
N HIS A 63 3.76 2.26 6.75
CA HIS A 63 3.07 1.19 7.44
C HIS A 63 1.66 0.95 6.91
N VAL A 64 0.87 2.02 6.71
CA VAL A 64 -0.47 1.94 6.12
C VAL A 64 -0.42 1.34 4.72
N LEU A 65 0.53 1.73 3.88
CA LEU A 65 0.71 1.17 2.52
C LEU A 65 1.01 -0.33 2.57
N VAL A 66 1.94 -0.76 3.43
CA VAL A 66 2.28 -2.19 3.58
C VAL A 66 1.09 -3.02 4.05
N VAL A 67 0.38 -2.54 5.08
CA VAL A 67 -0.79 -3.25 5.64
C VAL A 67 -1.93 -3.31 4.62
N ALA A 68 -2.22 -2.21 3.93
CA ALA A 68 -3.25 -2.17 2.90
C ALA A 68 -2.91 -3.08 1.72
N ALA A 69 -1.65 -3.07 1.25
CA ALA A 69 -1.20 -3.91 0.15
C ALA A 69 -1.28 -5.40 0.50
N LYS A 70 -0.86 -5.77 1.72
CA LYS A 70 -0.95 -7.15 2.22
C LYS A 70 -2.39 -7.63 2.32
N ARG A 71 -3.31 -6.75 2.75
CA ARG A 71 -4.75 -7.05 2.82
C ARG A 71 -5.31 -7.33 1.42
N VAL A 72 -5.11 -6.40 0.47
CA VAL A 72 -5.57 -6.56 -0.91
C VAL A 72 -4.97 -7.80 -1.56
N PHE A 73 -3.68 -8.06 -1.36
CA PHE A 73 -3.04 -9.27 -1.87
C PHE A 73 -3.67 -10.55 -1.30
N THR A 74 -3.99 -10.57 -0.01
CA THR A 74 -4.65 -11.71 0.62
C THR A 74 -6.07 -11.91 0.09
N GLU A 75 -6.85 -10.83 -0.02
CA GLU A 75 -8.21 -10.84 -0.59
C GLU A 75 -8.19 -11.40 -2.02
N LEU A 76 -7.30 -10.88 -2.88
CA LEU A 76 -7.13 -11.35 -4.26
C LEU A 76 -6.69 -12.82 -4.37
N GLN A 77 -5.85 -13.32 -3.45
CA GLN A 77 -5.47 -14.73 -3.43
C GLN A 77 -6.61 -15.63 -2.94
N THR A 78 -7.44 -15.14 -2.01
CA THR A 78 -8.64 -15.85 -1.56
C THR A 78 -9.69 -15.93 -2.66
N GLU A 79 -9.91 -14.87 -3.44
CA GLU A 79 -10.86 -14.86 -4.56
C GLU A 79 -10.43 -15.75 -5.73
N ARG A 80 -9.14 -16.07 -5.82
CA ARG A 80 -8.55 -16.87 -6.91
C ARG A 80 -8.39 -18.36 -6.55
N SER A 81 -8.71 -18.74 -5.31
CA SER A 81 -8.63 -20.11 -4.79
C SER A 81 -10.00 -20.76 -4.69
#